data_AF-F3FN89-F1
#
_entry.id   AF-F3FN89-F1
#
_cell.length_a   1.000
_cell.length_b   1.000
_cell.length_c   1.000
_cell.angle_alpha   90.00
_cell.angle_beta   90.00
_cell.angle_gamma   90.00
#
_symmetry.space_group_name_H-M   'P 1'
#
loop_
_entity.id
_entity.type
_entity.pdbx_description
1 polymer ?
#
loop_
_entity_poly.entity_id
_entity_poly.type
_entity_poly.pdbx_seq_one_letter_code
_entity_poly.pdbx_strand_id
1 'polypeptide(L)'
;MASAQLMNKRPVLLRKAIFDGYDFGLSLSYLQGANKLLLRRRGFFIRRSDHPLNQFWRVPKDKLLDDLDVLYRELAELADGKHIESWQAFRDRITSAQSDVHRDAFTWGMKFRLAPL
;
A
#
# COMPACT_ATOMS: atom_id res chain seq x y z
N MET A 1 -25.08 -2.45 -21.93
CA MET A 1 -23.79 -3.16 -22.09
C MET A 1 -22.75 -2.14 -22.51
N ALA A 2 -21.94 -1.63 -21.57
CA ALA A 2 -20.92 -0.64 -21.88
C ALA A 2 -19.59 -1.37 -22.11
N SER A 3 -19.10 -1.31 -23.35
CA SER A 3 -17.83 -1.85 -23.80
C SER A 3 -16.68 -1.24 -23.00
N ALA A 4 -15.98 -2.10 -22.25
CA ALA A 4 -14.75 -1.75 -21.56
C ALA A 4 -13.70 -1.33 -22.60
N GLN A 5 -13.38 -0.03 -22.65
CA GLN A 5 -12.12 0.42 -23.21
C GLN A 5 -11.00 -0.17 -22.35
N LEU A 6 -10.53 -1.36 -22.72
CA LEU A 6 -9.23 -1.90 -22.33
C LEU A 6 -8.17 -0.96 -22.94
N MET A 7 -8.00 0.21 -22.31
CA MET A 7 -6.81 1.00 -22.52
C MET A 7 -5.66 0.09 -22.09
N ASN A 8 -4.78 -0.23 -23.04
CA ASN A 8 -3.53 -0.96 -22.88
C ASN A 8 -2.54 -0.16 -22.00
N LYS A 9 -2.97 0.35 -20.84
CA LYS A 9 -2.12 1.01 -19.87
C LYS A 9 -1.51 -0.08 -19.01
N ARG A 10 -0.22 -0.35 -19.21
CA ARG A 10 0.57 -1.14 -18.25
C ARG A 10 0.32 -0.55 -16.85
N PRO A 11 -0.16 -1.33 -15.87
CA PRO A 11 -0.48 -0.82 -14.55
C PRO A 11 0.78 -0.27 -13.85
N VAL A 12 0.57 0.71 -12.98
CA VAL A 12 1.57 1.07 -11.95
C VAL A 12 1.55 0.00 -10.85
N LEU A 13 2.66 -0.23 -10.15
CA LEU A 13 2.71 -1.22 -9.08
C LEU A 13 1.98 -0.70 -7.84
N LEU A 14 2.27 0.56 -7.44
CA LEU A 14 1.68 1.24 -6.30
C LEU A 14 0.65 2.27 -6.73
N ARG A 15 -0.63 1.99 -6.51
CA ARG A 15 -1.73 2.90 -6.87
C ARG A 15 -1.90 4.06 -5.90
N LYS A 16 -1.70 3.83 -4.60
CA LYS A 16 -1.78 4.86 -3.56
C LYS A 16 -0.99 4.44 -2.33
N ALA A 17 -0.35 5.41 -1.68
CA ALA A 17 0.23 5.29 -0.35
C ALA A 17 -0.43 6.32 0.57
N ILE A 18 -0.66 5.94 1.82
CA ILE A 18 -1.13 6.79 2.93
C ILE A 18 -0.22 6.49 4.11
N PHE A 19 0.06 7.47 4.97
CA PHE A 19 0.93 7.29 6.13
C PHE A 19 0.31 7.98 7.34
N ASP A 20 0.26 7.32 8.49
CA ASP A 20 -0.35 7.86 9.72
C ASP A 20 0.68 8.39 10.74
N GLY A 21 1.97 8.23 10.45
CA GLY A 21 3.07 8.51 11.37
C GLY A 21 3.83 7.26 11.83
N TYR A 22 3.20 6.09 11.77
CA TYR A 22 3.74 4.81 12.25
C TYR A 22 3.66 3.71 11.17
N ASP A 23 2.54 3.62 10.47
CA ASP A 23 2.25 2.62 9.45
C ASP A 23 1.92 3.28 8.12
N PHE A 24 2.20 2.55 7.05
CA PHE A 24 1.75 2.87 5.70
C PHE A 24 0.53 2.06 5.31
N GLY A 25 -0.37 2.70 4.56
CA GLY A 25 -1.44 2.07 3.81
C GLY A 25 -1.07 2.02 2.35
N LEU A 26 -0.85 0.83 1.80
CA LEU A 26 -0.48 0.62 0.40
C LEU A 26 -1.64 0.00 -0.37
N SER A 27 -2.09 0.70 -1.40
CA SER A 27 -2.97 0.14 -2.43
C SER A 27 -2.13 -0.27 -3.63
N LEU A 28 -1.99 -1.57 -3.86
CA LEU A 28 -1.25 -2.10 -5.01
C LEU A 28 -2.21 -2.40 -6.17
N SER A 29 -1.68 -2.37 -7.39
CA SER A 29 -2.35 -3.07 -8.50
C SER A 29 -2.37 -4.57 -8.25
N TYR A 30 -3.37 -5.26 -8.77
CA TYR A 30 -3.44 -6.71 -8.62
C TYR A 30 -2.22 -7.35 -9.28
N LEU A 31 -1.45 -8.06 -8.46
CA LEU A 31 -0.26 -8.78 -8.89
C LEU A 31 -0.18 -10.10 -8.13
N GLN A 32 -0.15 -11.19 -8.89
CA GLN A 32 -0.09 -12.52 -8.30
C GLN A 32 1.19 -12.68 -7.48
N GLY A 33 1.05 -13.06 -6.21
CA GLY A 33 2.19 -13.22 -5.29
C GLY A 33 2.59 -11.97 -4.50
N ALA A 34 2.09 -10.77 -4.84
CA ALA A 34 2.43 -9.54 -4.11
C ALA A 34 2.01 -9.58 -2.64
N ASN A 35 0.94 -10.32 -2.32
CA ASN A 35 0.52 -10.58 -0.94
C ASN A 35 1.62 -11.23 -0.09
N LYS A 36 2.39 -12.17 -0.65
CA LYS A 36 3.50 -12.82 0.07
C LYS A 36 4.61 -11.82 0.40
N LEU A 37 4.89 -10.89 -0.51
CA LEU A 37 5.91 -9.86 -0.32
C LEU A 37 5.57 -8.94 0.87
N LEU A 38 4.29 -8.56 0.98
CA LEU A 38 3.80 -7.68 2.05
C LEU A 38 3.63 -8.43 3.38
N LEU A 39 3.17 -9.68 3.37
CA LEU A 39 3.08 -10.50 4.58
C LEU A 39 4.46 -10.70 5.25
N ARG A 40 5.53 -10.92 4.47
CA ARG A 40 6.91 -11.02 4.99
C ARG A 40 7.37 -9.74 5.69
N ARG A 41 6.82 -8.59 5.32
CA ARG A 41 7.07 -7.27 5.93
C ARG A 41 6.09 -6.95 7.07
N ARG A 42 5.47 -7.99 7.66
CA ARG A 42 4.43 -7.88 8.70
C ARG A 42 3.21 -7.06 8.25
N GLY A 43 2.96 -7.03 6.94
CA GLY A 43 1.81 -6.34 6.37
C GLY A 43 0.50 -7.06 6.67
N PHE A 44 -0.56 -6.29 6.86
CA PHE A 44 -1.92 -6.77 7.09
C PHE A 44 -2.88 -6.21 6.04
N PHE A 45 -3.65 -7.09 5.40
CA PHE A 45 -4.63 -6.67 4.40
C PHE A 45 -5.97 -6.29 5.04
N ILE A 46 -6.41 -5.06 4.81
CA ILE A 46 -7.66 -4.52 5.36
C ILE A 46 -8.84 -5.03 4.51
N ARG A 47 -9.49 -6.09 5.00
CA ARG A 47 -10.63 -6.76 4.33
C ARG A 47 -11.98 -6.13 4.63
N ARG A 48 -12.09 -5.42 5.75
CA ARG A 48 -13.33 -4.84 6.27
C ARG A 48 -13.91 -3.82 5.29
N SER A 49 -15.11 -4.09 4.76
CA SER A 49 -15.75 -3.27 3.72
C SER A 49 -16.20 -1.89 4.19
N ASP A 50 -16.44 -1.75 5.49
CA ASP A 50 -16.80 -0.50 6.17
C ASP A 50 -15.58 0.40 6.47
N HIS A 51 -14.37 -0.14 6.39
CA HIS A 51 -13.14 0.60 6.64
C HIS A 51 -12.82 1.54 5.46
N PRO A 52 -12.50 2.83 5.69
CA PRO A 52 -12.16 3.78 4.61
C PRO A 52 -10.99 3.33 3.72
N LEU A 53 -10.08 2.57 4.31
CA LEU A 53 -8.94 1.94 3.63
C LEU A 53 -9.17 0.47 3.25
N ASN A 54 -10.41 0.09 2.91
CA ASN A 54 -10.71 -1.23 2.37
C ASN A 54 -9.77 -1.54 1.18
N GLN A 55 -9.22 -2.76 1.14
CA GLN A 55 -8.26 -3.25 0.14
C GLN A 55 -6.87 -2.61 0.19
N PHE A 56 -6.54 -1.86 1.25
CA PHE A 56 -5.17 -1.45 1.51
C PHE A 56 -4.44 -2.51 2.32
N TRP A 57 -3.13 -2.55 2.13
CA TRP A 57 -2.22 -3.21 3.05
C TRP A 57 -1.69 -2.21 4.06
N ARG A 58 -1.90 -2.46 5.35
CA ARG A 58 -1.21 -1.76 6.44
C ARG A 58 0.17 -2.39 6.64
N VAL A 59 1.24 -1.61 6.60
CA VAL A 59 2.63 -2.09 6.75
C VAL A 59 3.39 -1.16 7.69
N PRO A 60 4.12 -1.68 8.69
CA PRO A 60 4.96 -0.85 9.56
C PRO A 60 6.01 -0.05 8.79
N LYS A 61 6.22 1.21 9.19
CA LYS A 61 7.17 2.12 8.56
C LYS A 61 8.56 1.52 8.44
N ASP A 62 9.09 0.97 9.53
CA ASP A 62 10.43 0.36 9.56
C ASP A 62 10.51 -0.81 8.56
N LYS A 63 9.52 -1.71 8.57
CA LYS A 63 9.48 -2.88 7.67
C LYS A 63 9.28 -2.52 6.20
N LEU A 64 8.73 -1.34 5.90
CA LEU A 64 8.60 -0.86 4.53
C LEU A 64 9.85 -0.11 4.06
N LEU A 65 10.37 0.81 4.88
CA LEU A 65 11.42 1.73 4.48
C LEU A 65 12.81 1.10 4.48
N ASP A 66 13.08 0.15 5.38
CA ASP A 66 14.39 -0.51 5.47
C ASP A 66 14.77 -1.22 4.15
N ASP A 67 13.79 -1.79 3.45
CA ASP A 67 13.96 -2.59 2.23
C ASP A 67 13.04 -2.13 1.09
N LEU A 68 12.85 -0.82 0.94
CA LEU A 68 11.88 -0.25 -0.01
C LEU A 68 12.24 -0.55 -1.48
N ASP A 69 13.52 -0.47 -1.82
CA ASP A 69 14.06 -0.78 -3.14
C ASP A 69 13.94 -2.27 -3.47
N VAL A 70 14.14 -3.13 -2.47
CA VAL A 70 13.92 -4.58 -2.58
C VAL A 70 12.44 -4.85 -2.87
N LEU A 71 11.52 -4.21 -2.15
CA LEU A 71 10.08 -4.37 -2.42
C LEU A 71 9.72 -3.97 -3.85
N TYR A 72 10.24 -2.83 -4.33
CA TYR A 72 10.00 -2.41 -5.70
C TYR A 72 10.51 -3.44 -6.71
N ARG A 73 11.74 -3.93 -6.54
CA ARG A 73 12.33 -4.94 -7.43
C ARG A 73 11.52 -6.23 -7.44
N GLU A 74 11.15 -6.76 -6.27
CA GLU A 74 10.33 -7.97 -6.17
C GLU A 74 8.95 -7.79 -6.84
N LEU A 75 8.32 -6.61 -6.69
CA LEU A 75 7.07 -6.29 -7.37
C LEU A 75 7.26 -6.15 -8.89
N ALA A 76 8.34 -5.52 -9.33
CA ALA A 76 8.67 -5.36 -10.74
C ALA A 76 8.96 -6.71 -11.43
N GLU A 77 9.66 -7.61 -10.72
CA GLU A 77 9.92 -8.99 -11.14
C GLU A 77 8.63 -9.79 -11.28
N LEU A 78 7.75 -9.74 -10.26
CA LEU A 78 6.43 -10.38 -10.32
C LEU A 78 5.59 -9.84 -11.48
N ALA A 79 5.74 -8.55 -11.82
CA ALA A 79 5.03 -7.92 -12.93
C ALA A 79 5.61 -8.30 -14.31
N ASP A 80 6.78 -8.95 -14.38
CA ASP A 80 7.37 -9.49 -15.61
C ASP A 80 7.40 -8.45 -16.76
N GLY A 81 7.85 -7.24 -16.44
CA GLY A 81 7.92 -6.12 -17.40
C GLY A 81 6.56 -5.54 -17.84
N LYS A 82 5.43 -6.03 -17.31
CA LYS A 82 4.07 -5.56 -17.60
C LYS A 82 3.64 -4.36 -16.77
N HIS A 83 4.60 -3.57 -16.28
CA HIS A 83 4.36 -2.33 -15.55
C HIS A 83 5.04 -1.14 -16.25
N ILE A 84 4.64 0.08 -15.90
CA ILE A 84 5.24 1.34 -16.42
C ILE A 84 5.90 2.18 -15.33
N GLU A 85 5.70 1.82 -14.06
CA GLU A 85 6.18 2.61 -12.93
C GLU A 85 7.69 2.46 -12.74
N SER A 86 8.42 3.57 -12.83
CA SER A 86 9.84 3.61 -12.50
C SER A 86 10.06 3.56 -10.99
N TRP A 87 11.26 3.16 -10.58
CA TRP A 87 11.68 3.20 -9.17
C TRP A 87 11.47 4.59 -8.55
N GLN A 88 11.85 5.65 -9.28
CA GLN A 88 11.70 7.03 -8.81
C GLN A 88 10.23 7.37 -8.56
N ALA A 89 9.33 7.06 -9.50
CA ALA A 89 7.90 7.32 -9.34
C ALA A 89 7.27 6.55 -8.15
N PHE A 90 7.71 5.30 -7.95
CA PHE A 90 7.29 4.48 -6.81
C PHE A 90 7.75 5.12 -5.48
N ARG A 91 9.04 5.47 -5.39
CA ARG A 91 9.64 6.11 -4.21
C ARG A 91 9.02 7.48 -3.92
N ASP A 92 8.73 8.26 -4.95
CA ASP A 92 8.12 9.58 -4.81
C ASP A 92 6.72 9.49 -4.21
N ARG A 93 5.93 8.46 -4.55
CA ARG A 93 4.62 8.22 -3.90
C ARG A 93 4.76 7.94 -2.41
N ILE A 94 5.75 7.14 -2.01
CA ILE A 94 6.01 6.83 -0.60
C ILE A 94 6.45 8.09 0.14
N THR A 95 7.39 8.84 -0.43
CA THR A 95 7.89 10.10 0.14
C THR A 95 6.77 11.13 0.25
N SER A 96 5.92 11.24 -0.76
CA SER A 96 4.76 12.15 -0.75
C SER A 96 3.79 11.81 0.37
N ALA A 97 3.52 10.52 0.60
CA ALA A 97 2.68 10.09 1.71
C ALA A 97 3.32 10.43 3.07
N GLN A 98 4.65 10.37 3.20
CA GLN A 98 5.32 10.80 4.43
C GLN A 98 5.20 12.30 4.71
N SER A 99 5.08 13.11 3.65
CA SER A 99 4.91 14.56 3.74
C SER A 99 3.46 14.99 4.05
N ASP A 100 2.47 14.12 3.80
CA ASP A 100 1.04 14.37 4.05
C ASP A 100 0.47 13.32 5.03
N VAL A 101 0.72 13.54 6.33
CA VAL A 101 0.44 12.56 7.38
C VAL A 101 -1.05 12.57 7.78
N HIS A 102 -1.71 11.41 7.63
CA HIS A 102 -3.11 11.19 8.02
C HIS A 102 -3.20 10.36 9.30
N ARG A 103 -3.09 11.03 10.46
CA ARG A 103 -2.97 10.37 11.79
C ARG A 103 -4.13 9.45 12.18
N ASP A 104 -5.28 9.62 11.56
CA ASP A 104 -6.51 8.86 11.84
C ASP A 104 -6.73 7.68 10.88
N ALA A 105 -5.84 7.48 9.90
CA ALA A 105 -5.97 6.50 8.83
C ALA A 105 -6.22 5.05 9.32
N PHE A 106 -5.63 4.67 10.47
CA PHE A 106 -5.76 3.33 11.04
C PHE A 106 -6.41 3.29 12.43
N THR A 107 -6.97 4.41 12.90
CA THR A 107 -7.72 4.46 14.18
C THR A 107 -9.22 4.29 13.98
N TRP A 108 -9.66 4.05 12.75
CA TRP A 108 -11.07 3.88 12.42
C TRP A 108 -11.71 2.74 13.24
N GLY A 109 -12.81 3.05 13.91
CA GLY A 109 -13.54 2.10 14.76
C GLY A 109 -12.87 1.77 16.10
N MET A 110 -11.69 2.34 16.41
CA MET A 110 -11.08 2.20 17.73
C MET A 110 -11.90 2.98 18.77
N LYS A 111 -12.36 2.27 19.80
CA LYS A 111 -12.98 2.88 20.99
C LYS A 111 -11.98 2.81 22.13
N PHE A 112 -11.39 3.95 22.48
CA PHE A 112 -10.57 4.06 23.68
C PHE A 112 -11.48 3.93 24.91
N ARG A 113 -11.22 2.94 25.76
CA ARG A 113 -11.76 2.88 27.12
C ARG A 113 -10.62 3.18 28.07
N LEU A 114 -10.66 4.35 28.69
CA LEU A 114 -9.84 4.65 29.85
C LEU A 114 -10.56 4.02 31.06
N ALA A 115 -9.97 2.98 31.66
CA ALA A 115 -10.42 2.48 32.95
C ALA A 115 -9.95 3.46 34.04
N PRO A 116 -10.76 3.75 35.07
CA PRO A 116 -10.28 4.51 36.22
C PRO A 116 -9.17 3.71 36.91
N LEU A 117 -8.06 4.41 37.21
CA LEU A 117 -6.93 3.92 37.99
C LEU A 117 -7.35 3.61 39.44
#